data_AF-X1GZR1-F1
#
_entry.id   AF-X1GZR1-F1
#
_cell.length_a   1.000
_cell.length_b   1.000
_cell.length_c   1.000
_cell.angle_alpha   90.00
_cell.angle_beta   90.00
_cell.angle_gamma   90.00
#
_symmetry.space_group_name_H-M   'P 1'
#
loop_
_entity.id
_entity.type
_entity.pdbx_description
1 polymer ?
#
loop_
_entity_poly.entity_id
_entity_poly.type
_entity_poly.pdbx_seq_one_letter_code
_entity_poly.pdbx_strand_id
1 'polypeptide(L)'
;TLSSWEAQTLEIIRLIEQDLIEAQSQLEYLAAARESLEGALRIYRKRIGSQYGRAVQSIRPKEFEGKSIREMLRMIAERNDKVIVVKDTVKLLKEVNVFGNPLHADSIVYSTLGRSREFIKVGRGIYRLNGLPKDDKTSKERIPGLKREVLELKTVNPDMTKQDVRDTLIKRGFDFKGKSPSRCVHILWVNLGYAKQDKEAQRSLFGER
;
A
#
# COMPACT_ATOMS: atom_id res chain seq x y z
N THR A 1 63.22 -0.44 35.07
CA THR A 1 63.23 -1.31 33.88
C THR A 1 61.88 -1.98 33.83
N LEU A 2 61.13 -1.80 32.74
CA LEU A 2 59.83 -2.46 32.56
C LEU A 2 60.03 -3.98 32.58
N SER A 3 59.11 -4.69 33.23
CA SER A 3 59.07 -6.14 33.20
C SER A 3 58.86 -6.65 31.76
N SER A 4 59.38 -7.83 31.43
CA SER A 4 59.24 -8.44 30.10
C SER A 4 57.78 -8.55 29.64
N TRP A 5 56.84 -8.77 30.56
CA TRP A 5 55.41 -8.87 30.22
C TRP A 5 54.77 -7.49 30.01
N GLU A 6 55.23 -6.46 30.74
CA GLU A 6 54.77 -5.07 30.58
C GLU A 6 55.22 -4.52 29.22
N ALA A 7 56.46 -4.80 28.81
CA ALA A 7 56.97 -4.42 27.50
C ALA A 7 56.20 -5.12 26.36
N GLN A 8 55.86 -6.40 26.51
CA GLN A 8 55.05 -7.14 25.52
C GLN A 8 53.62 -6.61 25.45
N THR A 9 53.02 -6.28 26.60
CA THR A 9 51.65 -5.74 26.64
C THR A 9 51.58 -4.36 26.01
N LEU A 10 52.56 -3.50 26.26
CA LEU A 10 52.64 -2.18 25.63
C LEU A 10 52.79 -2.26 24.10
N GLU A 11 53.60 -3.19 23.59
CA GLU A 11 53.74 -3.36 22.13
C GLU A 11 52.45 -3.89 21.50
N ILE A 12 51.74 -4.82 22.16
CA ILE A 12 50.44 -5.30 21.69
C ILE A 12 49.41 -4.16 21.66
N ILE A 13 49.36 -3.33 22.72
CA ILE A 13 48.47 -2.16 22.76
C ILE A 13 48.79 -1.20 21.62
N ARG A 14 50.08 -0.91 21.38
CA ARG A 14 50.53 -0.03 20.30
C ARG A 14 50.10 -0.54 18.92
N LEU A 15 50.22 -1.84 18.68
CA LEU A 15 49.76 -2.47 17.43
C LEU A 15 48.25 -2.39 17.27
N ILE A 16 47.48 -2.65 18.33
CA ILE A 16 46.02 -2.54 18.31
C ILE A 16 45.58 -1.09 18.05
N GLU A 17 46.22 -0.11 18.68
CA GLU A 17 45.95 1.31 18.46
C GLU A 17 46.23 1.72 17.01
N GLN A 18 47.32 1.22 16.44
CA GLN A 18 47.68 1.48 15.05
C GLN A 18 46.65 0.87 14.08
N ASP A 19 46.27 -0.39 14.27
CA ASP A 19 45.23 -1.06 13.47
C ASP A 19 43.88 -0.33 13.57
N LEU A 20 43.55 0.19 14.76
CA LEU A 20 42.30 0.91 15.00
C LEU A 20 42.28 2.27 14.27
N ILE A 21 43.42 2.99 14.26
CA ILE A 21 43.57 4.23 13.49
C ILE A 21 43.46 3.95 11.99
N GLU A 22 44.12 2.90 11.49
CA GLU A 22 44.05 2.51 10.08
C GLU A 22 42.62 2.16 9.67
N ALA A 23 41.92 1.35 10.47
CA ALA A 23 40.53 0.99 10.21
C ALA A 23 39.59 2.22 10.24
N GLN A 24 39.78 3.15 11.18
CA GLN A 24 39.02 4.40 11.23
C GLN A 24 39.25 5.25 9.98
N SER A 25 40.50 5.41 9.55
CA SER A 25 40.82 6.17 8.33
C SER A 25 40.19 5.56 7.06
N GLN A 26 40.16 4.22 6.97
CA GLN A 26 39.49 3.52 5.87
C GLN A 26 37.98 3.73 5.89
N LEU A 27 37.35 3.71 7.07
CA LEU A 27 35.92 3.97 7.20
C LEU A 27 35.56 5.39 6.76
N GLU A 28 36.35 6.38 7.17
CA GLU A 28 36.16 7.78 6.75
C GLU A 28 36.31 7.94 5.24
N TYR A 29 37.35 7.32 4.66
CA TYR A 29 37.55 7.32 3.20
C TYR A 29 36.37 6.68 2.46
N LEU A 30 35.88 5.53 2.92
CA LEU A 30 34.73 4.85 2.31
C LEU A 30 33.43 5.66 2.47
N ALA A 31 33.24 6.33 3.61
CA ALA A 31 32.10 7.20 3.83
C ALA A 31 32.11 8.40 2.85
N ALA A 32 33.27 9.05 2.70
CA ALA A 32 33.45 10.15 1.75
C ALA A 32 33.28 9.69 0.30
N ALA A 33 33.84 8.54 -0.07
CA ALA A 33 33.69 7.95 -1.40
C ALA A 33 32.23 7.63 -1.71
N ARG A 34 31.49 7.08 -0.74
CA ARG A 34 30.05 6.82 -0.86
C ARG A 34 29.27 8.11 -1.07
N GLU A 35 29.53 9.14 -0.28
CA GLU A 35 28.84 10.43 -0.40
C GLU A 35 29.08 11.07 -1.79
N SER A 36 30.33 11.02 -2.27
CA SER A 36 30.70 11.49 -3.60
C SER A 36 29.95 10.73 -4.72
N LEU A 37 29.90 9.40 -4.62
CA LEU A 37 29.15 8.55 -5.56
C LEU A 37 27.64 8.84 -5.53
N GLU A 38 27.06 9.04 -4.34
CA GLU A 38 25.66 9.42 -4.18
C GLU A 38 25.37 10.80 -4.80
N GLY A 39 26.29 11.76 -4.64
CA GLY A 39 26.25 13.07 -5.28
C GLY A 39 26.31 12.98 -6.80
N ALA A 40 27.27 12.22 -7.34
CA ALA A 40 27.41 12.00 -8.78
C ALA A 40 26.18 11.33 -9.39
N LEU A 41 25.65 10.29 -8.74
CA LEU A 41 24.40 9.63 -9.15
C LEU A 41 23.20 10.59 -9.14
N ARG A 42 23.13 11.49 -8.15
CA ARG A 42 22.08 12.50 -8.08
C ARG A 42 22.14 13.47 -9.26
N ILE A 43 23.33 13.95 -9.62
CA ILE A 43 23.55 14.83 -10.78
C ILE A 43 23.21 14.11 -12.08
N TYR A 44 23.69 12.88 -12.25
CA TYR A 44 23.41 12.04 -13.42
C TYR A 44 21.91 11.79 -13.60
N ARG A 45 21.19 11.44 -12.52
CA ARG A 45 19.73 11.24 -12.52
C ARG A 45 18.98 12.52 -12.89
N LYS A 46 19.39 13.68 -12.36
CA LYS A 46 18.83 14.98 -12.73
C LYS A 46 19.02 15.25 -14.22
N ARG A 47 20.21 14.97 -14.77
CA ARG A 47 20.55 15.21 -16.19
C ARG A 47 19.75 14.32 -17.14
N ILE A 48 19.45 13.08 -16.76
CA ILE A 48 18.70 12.12 -17.58
C ILE A 48 17.17 12.25 -17.41
N GLY A 49 16.70 13.17 -16.54
CA GLY A 49 15.27 13.34 -16.27
C GLY A 49 14.65 12.18 -15.49
N SER A 50 15.46 11.21 -15.04
CA SER A 50 15.00 10.09 -14.23
C SER A 50 15.08 10.47 -12.76
N GLN A 51 14.09 11.25 -12.29
CA GLN A 51 13.94 11.59 -10.87
C GLN A 51 13.61 10.36 -9.99
N TYR A 52 13.38 9.19 -10.60
CA TYR A 52 12.80 8.03 -9.93
C TYR A 52 13.62 6.74 -10.04
N GLY A 53 14.77 6.75 -10.72
CA GLY A 53 15.63 5.56 -10.86
C GLY A 53 16.46 5.27 -9.60
N ARG A 54 15.83 4.94 -8.46
CA ARG A 54 16.56 4.32 -7.34
C ARG A 54 16.90 2.89 -7.73
N ALA A 55 18.12 2.45 -7.41
CA ALA A 55 18.46 1.04 -7.45
C ALA A 55 17.48 0.33 -6.52
N VAL A 56 16.67 -0.58 -7.06
CA VAL A 56 15.79 -1.41 -6.25
C VAL A 56 16.69 -2.10 -5.23
N GLN A 57 16.49 -1.81 -3.94
CA GLN A 57 17.23 -2.51 -2.89
C GLN A 57 17.06 -4.02 -3.12
N SER A 58 18.15 -4.78 -3.06
CA SER A 58 18.11 -6.23 -3.29
C SER A 58 17.16 -6.87 -2.27
N ILE A 59 15.99 -7.32 -2.71
CA ILE A 59 15.05 -8.05 -1.87
C ILE A 59 15.43 -9.52 -1.95
N ARG A 60 15.59 -10.18 -0.79
CA ARG A 60 15.93 -11.60 -0.76
C ARG A 60 14.72 -12.42 -1.21
N PRO A 61 14.90 -13.49 -2.00
CA PRO A 61 13.80 -14.35 -2.46
C PRO A 61 12.86 -14.84 -1.35
N LYS A 62 13.41 -15.18 -0.19
CA LYS A 62 12.67 -15.66 0.98
C LYS A 62 11.63 -14.65 1.49
N GLU A 63 11.82 -13.36 1.24
CA GLU A 63 10.90 -12.31 1.71
C GLU A 63 9.60 -12.25 0.90
N PHE A 64 9.58 -12.87 -0.29
CA PHE A 64 8.39 -12.93 -1.15
C PHE A 64 7.64 -14.26 -1.05
N GLU A 65 8.16 -15.23 -0.30
CA GLU A 65 7.53 -16.54 -0.16
C GLU A 65 6.15 -16.40 0.52
N GLY A 66 5.12 -16.98 -0.11
CA GLY A 66 3.74 -16.90 0.36
C GLY A 66 3.06 -15.53 0.24
N LYS A 67 3.72 -14.52 -0.34
CA LYS A 67 3.14 -13.19 -0.57
C LYS A 67 2.41 -13.13 -1.91
N SER A 68 1.33 -12.35 -1.95
CA SER A 68 0.68 -12.00 -3.21
C SER A 68 1.48 -10.93 -3.97
N ILE A 69 1.35 -10.88 -5.29
CA ILE A 69 2.05 -9.89 -6.13
C ILE A 69 1.76 -8.45 -5.67
N ARG A 70 0.54 -8.17 -5.20
CA ARG A 70 0.17 -6.86 -4.65
C ARG A 70 0.99 -6.51 -3.42
N GLU A 71 1.15 -7.44 -2.48
CA GLU A 71 1.94 -7.24 -1.28
C GLU A 71 3.42 -7.07 -1.61
N MET A 72 3.94 -7.87 -2.55
CA MET A 72 5.32 -7.70 -3.03
C MET A 72 5.55 -6.31 -3.61
N LEU A 73 4.63 -5.82 -4.45
CA LEU A 73 4.70 -4.47 -5.00
C LEU A 73 4.66 -3.40 -3.90
N ARG A 74 3.83 -3.58 -2.87
CA ARG A 74 3.78 -2.68 -1.71
C ARG A 74 5.11 -2.66 -0.96
N MET A 75 5.69 -3.82 -0.66
CA MET A 75 7.00 -3.92 0.00
C MET A 75 8.10 -3.25 -0.81
N ILE A 76 8.10 -3.47 -2.14
CA ILE A 76 9.04 -2.81 -3.06
C ILE A 76 8.86 -1.29 -3.02
N ALA A 77 7.62 -0.81 -3.02
CA ALA A 77 7.35 0.62 -2.93
C ALA A 77 7.81 1.22 -1.59
N GLU A 78 7.51 0.56 -0.47
CA GLU A 78 7.88 1.03 0.87
C GLU A 78 9.38 1.20 1.03
N ARG A 79 10.19 0.28 0.46
CA ARG A 79 11.65 0.39 0.44
C ARG A 79 12.19 1.47 -0.50
N ASN A 80 11.43 1.80 -1.54
CA ASN A 80 11.81 2.76 -2.57
C ASN A 80 11.10 4.11 -2.40
N ASP A 81 11.01 4.63 -1.17
CA ASP A 81 10.38 5.91 -0.83
C ASP A 81 8.94 6.04 -1.35
N LYS A 82 8.16 4.96 -1.27
CA LYS A 82 6.79 4.87 -1.79
C LYS A 82 6.72 5.01 -3.30
N VAL A 83 7.77 4.74 -4.06
CA VAL A 83 7.78 4.80 -5.53
C VAL A 83 8.13 3.44 -6.13
N ILE A 84 7.42 3.08 -7.19
CA ILE A 84 7.66 1.89 -8.01
C ILE A 84 8.02 2.35 -9.41
N VAL A 85 9.19 1.91 -9.87
CA VAL A 85 9.55 1.93 -11.29
C VAL A 85 9.27 0.54 -11.85
N VAL A 86 8.32 0.45 -12.78
CA VAL A 86 7.80 -0.84 -13.26
C VAL A 86 8.89 -1.69 -13.91
N LYS A 87 9.76 -1.09 -14.73
CA LYS A 87 10.86 -1.82 -15.40
C LYS A 87 11.77 -2.53 -14.41
N ASP A 88 12.21 -1.82 -13.38
CA ASP A 88 13.15 -2.36 -12.40
C ASP A 88 12.46 -3.38 -11.48
N THR A 89 11.20 -3.13 -11.15
CA THR A 89 10.35 -4.04 -10.37
C THR A 89 10.12 -5.36 -11.10
N VAL A 90 9.81 -5.31 -12.40
CA VAL A 90 9.64 -6.49 -13.22
C VAL A 90 10.95 -7.28 -13.32
N LYS A 91 12.08 -6.59 -13.49
CA LYS A 91 13.40 -7.24 -13.51
C LYS A 91 13.65 -8.00 -12.21
N LEU A 92 13.44 -7.36 -11.05
CA LEU A 92 13.61 -7.98 -9.74
C LEU A 92 12.68 -9.19 -9.55
N LEU A 93 11.40 -9.06 -9.89
CA LEU A 93 10.45 -10.17 -9.74
C LEU A 93 10.73 -11.34 -10.70
N LYS A 94 11.34 -11.08 -11.86
CA LYS A 94 11.87 -12.12 -12.77
C LYS A 94 13.08 -12.83 -12.18
N GLU A 95 14.04 -12.09 -11.60
CA GLU A 95 15.23 -12.65 -10.94
C GLU A 95 14.86 -13.56 -9.76
N VAL A 96 13.78 -13.22 -9.04
CA VAL A 96 13.27 -14.01 -7.91
C VAL A 96 12.35 -15.16 -8.36
N ASN A 97 12.13 -15.33 -9.67
CA ASN A 97 11.29 -16.37 -10.25
C ASN A 97 9.86 -16.41 -9.67
N VAL A 98 9.28 -15.23 -9.39
CA VAL A 98 7.93 -15.11 -8.80
C VAL A 98 6.83 -15.49 -9.79
N PHE A 99 7.10 -15.35 -11.09
CA PHE A 99 6.13 -15.62 -12.14
C PHE A 99 6.34 -16.99 -12.75
N GLY A 100 5.27 -17.80 -12.85
CA GLY A 100 5.32 -19.07 -13.58
C GLY A 100 5.67 -18.91 -15.07
N ASN A 101 5.39 -17.74 -15.67
CA ASN A 101 5.86 -17.38 -17.00
C ASN A 101 6.46 -15.95 -17.00
N PRO A 102 7.78 -15.80 -17.21
CA PRO A 102 8.46 -14.50 -17.21
C PRO A 102 7.95 -13.52 -18.27
N LEU A 103 7.42 -14.00 -19.41
CA LEU A 103 6.96 -13.15 -20.51
C LEU A 103 5.73 -12.31 -20.14
N HIS A 104 4.93 -12.78 -19.19
CA HIS A 104 3.72 -12.08 -18.74
C HIS A 104 3.93 -11.16 -17.54
N ALA A 105 5.15 -11.15 -16.97
CA ALA A 105 5.48 -10.37 -15.79
C ALA A 105 5.11 -8.88 -15.93
N ASP A 106 5.44 -8.27 -17.06
CA ASP A 106 5.13 -6.87 -17.35
C ASP A 106 3.61 -6.62 -17.29
N SER A 107 2.83 -7.42 -18.01
CA SER A 107 1.37 -7.31 -18.07
C SER A 107 0.74 -7.49 -16.68
N ILE A 108 1.20 -8.47 -15.92
CA ILE A 108 0.69 -8.76 -14.57
C ILE A 108 0.97 -7.58 -13.63
N VAL A 109 2.19 -7.02 -13.66
CA VAL A 109 2.55 -5.86 -12.82
C VAL A 109 1.72 -4.63 -13.22
N TYR A 110 1.63 -4.29 -14.50
CA TYR A 110 0.80 -3.16 -14.95
C TYR A 110 -0.68 -3.34 -14.59
N SER A 111 -1.22 -4.54 -14.79
CA SER A 111 -2.62 -4.87 -14.44
C SER A 111 -2.86 -4.76 -12.94
N THR A 112 -1.92 -5.24 -12.11
CA THR A 112 -2.04 -5.17 -10.64
C THR A 112 -1.95 -3.73 -10.13
N LEU A 113 -1.02 -2.94 -10.66
CA LEU A 113 -0.89 -1.52 -10.32
C LEU A 113 -2.10 -0.71 -10.78
N GLY A 114 -2.62 -0.97 -11.98
CA GLY A 114 -3.77 -0.24 -12.53
C GLY A 114 -5.10 -0.57 -11.84
N ARG A 115 -5.26 -1.80 -11.34
CA ARG A 115 -6.46 -2.23 -10.59
C ARG A 115 -6.41 -1.85 -9.11
N SER A 116 -5.21 -1.61 -8.57
CA SER A 116 -5.03 -1.26 -7.17
C SER A 116 -5.23 0.24 -6.95
N ARG A 117 -6.08 0.59 -5.98
CA ARG A 117 -6.31 1.99 -5.56
C ARG A 117 -5.16 2.58 -4.74
N GLU A 118 -4.25 1.73 -4.29
CA GLU A 118 -3.09 2.12 -3.48
C GLU A 118 -2.00 2.79 -4.30
N PHE A 119 -1.97 2.58 -5.61
CA PHE A 119 -0.92 3.09 -6.48
C PHE A 119 -1.45 4.17 -7.41
N ILE A 120 -0.81 5.33 -7.40
CA ILE A 120 -1.12 6.44 -8.31
C ILE A 120 -0.05 6.49 -9.39
N LYS A 121 -0.47 6.52 -10.65
CA LYS A 121 0.45 6.72 -11.78
C LYS A 121 0.95 8.16 -11.76
N VAL A 122 2.27 8.32 -11.58
CA VAL A 122 2.94 9.63 -11.59
C VAL A 122 3.54 9.91 -12.97
N GLY A 123 3.98 8.87 -13.68
CA GLY A 123 4.60 9.00 -14.99
C GLY A 123 4.57 7.71 -15.80
N ARG A 124 5.27 7.70 -16.93
CA ARG A 124 5.36 6.51 -17.79
C ARG A 124 6.12 5.40 -17.07
N GLY A 125 5.40 4.37 -16.62
CA GLY A 125 5.97 3.24 -15.89
C GLY A 125 6.40 3.59 -14.47
N ILE A 126 5.88 4.68 -13.89
CA ILE A 126 6.22 5.14 -12.54
C ILE A 126 4.93 5.32 -11.75
N TYR A 127 4.87 4.62 -10.61
CA TYR A 127 3.73 4.62 -9.70
C TYR A 127 4.19 5.03 -8.30
N ARG A 128 3.33 5.72 -7.55
CA ARG A 128 3.58 6.08 -6.15
C ARG A 128 2.56 5.38 -5.27
N LEU A 129 3.03 4.72 -4.21
CA LEU A 129 2.21 4.17 -3.15
C LEU A 129 1.61 5.33 -2.35
N ASN A 130 0.29 5.43 -2.39
CA ASN A 130 -0.45 6.41 -1.63
C ASN A 130 -0.56 5.91 -0.19
N GLY A 131 -0.01 6.66 0.78
CA GLY A 131 0.15 6.25 2.17
C GLY A 131 -1.14 6.16 2.99
N LEU A 132 -2.30 6.04 2.35
CA LEU A 132 -3.56 5.78 3.02
C LEU A 132 -3.92 4.31 2.80
N PRO A 133 -3.85 3.46 3.83
CA PRO A 133 -4.59 2.22 3.81
C PRO A 133 -6.07 2.62 3.81
N LYS A 134 -6.67 2.75 2.62
CA LYS A 134 -8.12 2.67 2.55
C LYS A 134 -8.45 1.20 2.67
N ASP A 135 -8.64 0.76 3.91
CA ASP A 135 -9.49 -0.39 4.20
C ASP A 135 -10.80 -0.18 3.42
N ASP A 136 -10.92 -0.94 2.35
CA ASP A 136 -11.89 -0.72 1.28
C ASP A 136 -13.27 -1.28 1.67
N LYS A 137 -13.81 -0.87 2.84
CA LYS A 137 -15.14 -1.28 3.29
C LYS A 137 -16.10 -0.15 3.71
N THR A 138 -15.67 1.10 3.88
CA THR A 138 -16.60 2.11 4.47
C THR A 138 -16.57 3.53 3.89
N SER A 139 -15.89 3.81 2.78
CA SER A 139 -16.14 5.07 2.04
C SER A 139 -17.38 4.97 1.14
N LYS A 140 -18.50 4.54 1.75
CA LYS A 140 -19.82 4.71 1.14
C LYS A 140 -20.06 6.20 1.00
N GLU A 141 -20.25 6.61 -0.23
CA GLU A 141 -20.87 7.86 -0.65
C GLU A 141 -22.00 8.25 0.31
N ARG A 142 -21.70 9.11 1.29
CA ARG A 142 -22.71 9.62 2.22
C ARG A 142 -23.42 10.76 1.51
N ILE A 143 -24.66 10.53 1.07
CA ILE A 143 -25.56 11.66 0.80
C ILE A 143 -25.89 12.28 2.16
N PRO A 144 -25.55 13.56 2.40
CA PRO A 144 -25.87 14.23 3.65
C PRO A 144 -27.37 14.12 3.94
N GLY A 145 -27.76 13.80 5.17
CA GLY A 145 -29.18 13.72 5.58
C GLY A 145 -29.89 12.40 5.24
N LEU A 146 -29.48 11.64 4.22
CA LEU A 146 -30.20 10.42 3.80
C LEU A 146 -30.32 9.38 4.93
N LYS A 147 -29.26 9.21 5.74
CA LYS A 147 -29.31 8.30 6.90
C LYS A 147 -30.35 8.72 7.93
N ARG A 148 -30.49 10.02 8.18
CA ARG A 148 -31.43 10.56 9.16
C ARG A 148 -32.87 10.31 8.69
N GLU A 149 -33.16 10.63 7.44
CA GLU A 149 -34.50 10.42 6.85
C GLU A 149 -34.91 8.95 6.82
N VAL A 150 -34.01 8.04 6.45
CA VAL A 150 -34.32 6.60 6.47
C VAL A 150 -34.55 6.08 7.88
N LEU A 151 -33.80 6.55 8.87
CA LEU A 151 -34.01 6.19 10.26
C LEU A 151 -35.35 6.72 10.77
N GLU A 152 -35.68 7.98 10.47
CA GLU A 152 -36.96 8.59 10.85
C GLU A 152 -38.15 7.81 10.29
N LEU A 153 -38.10 7.44 9.00
CA LEU A 153 -39.12 6.60 8.37
C LEU A 153 -39.26 5.23 9.04
N LYS A 154 -38.14 4.58 9.39
CA LYS A 154 -38.17 3.29 10.11
C LYS A 154 -38.58 3.41 11.58
N THR A 155 -38.37 4.57 12.21
CA THR A 155 -38.88 4.83 13.56
C THR A 155 -40.40 5.02 13.55
N VAL A 156 -40.93 5.72 12.55
CA VAL A 156 -42.37 5.94 12.39
C VAL A 156 -43.09 4.66 11.97
N ASN A 157 -42.48 3.86 11.08
CA ASN A 157 -43.01 2.57 10.68
C ASN A 157 -41.88 1.53 10.53
N PRO A 158 -41.67 0.69 11.55
CA PRO A 158 -40.61 -0.33 11.56
C PRO A 158 -40.71 -1.34 10.43
N ASP A 159 -41.90 -1.61 9.92
CA ASP A 159 -42.16 -2.64 8.90
C ASP A 159 -42.01 -2.12 7.47
N MET A 160 -41.68 -0.84 7.28
CA MET A 160 -41.45 -0.31 5.92
C MET A 160 -40.38 -1.11 5.20
N THR A 161 -40.70 -1.55 3.99
CA THR A 161 -39.75 -2.22 3.12
C THR A 161 -38.78 -1.21 2.52
N LYS A 162 -37.66 -1.72 1.98
CA LYS A 162 -36.69 -0.91 1.23
C LYS A 162 -37.33 -0.11 0.10
N GLN A 163 -38.36 -0.69 -0.55
CA GLN A 163 -39.06 -0.06 -1.66
C GLN A 163 -39.96 1.07 -1.15
N ASP A 164 -40.70 0.85 -0.08
CA ASP A 164 -41.57 1.87 0.53
C ASP A 164 -40.77 3.09 0.99
N VAL A 165 -39.60 2.87 1.61
CA VAL A 165 -38.71 3.95 2.03
C VAL A 165 -38.19 4.73 0.84
N ARG A 166 -37.79 4.07 -0.24
CA ARG A 166 -37.35 4.74 -1.47
C ARG A 166 -38.47 5.59 -2.05
N ASP A 167 -39.65 5.02 -2.21
CA ASP A 167 -40.78 5.68 -2.87
C ASP A 167 -41.30 6.86 -2.02
N THR A 168 -41.24 6.73 -0.69
CA THR A 168 -41.56 7.81 0.25
C THR A 168 -40.55 8.96 0.16
N LEU A 169 -39.25 8.67 0.08
CA LEU A 169 -38.22 9.70 -0.08
C LEU A 169 -38.35 10.45 -1.40
N ILE A 170 -38.68 9.75 -2.49
CA ILE A 170 -38.95 10.37 -3.80
C ILE A 170 -40.18 11.26 -3.71
N LYS A 171 -41.27 10.77 -3.10
CA LYS A 171 -42.53 11.52 -2.92
C LYS A 171 -42.34 12.78 -2.05
N ARG A 172 -41.44 12.73 -1.06
CA ARG A 172 -41.06 13.88 -0.22
C ARG A 172 -40.09 14.86 -0.91
N GLY A 173 -39.67 14.57 -2.15
CA GLY A 173 -38.74 15.43 -2.90
C GLY A 173 -37.30 15.41 -2.37
N PHE A 174 -36.88 14.30 -1.73
CA PHE A 174 -35.51 14.20 -1.21
C PHE A 174 -34.47 14.31 -2.34
N ASP A 175 -33.48 15.18 -2.16
CA ASP A 175 -32.42 15.41 -3.15
C ASP A 175 -31.32 14.34 -3.05
N PHE A 176 -31.30 13.42 -4.02
CA PHE A 176 -30.29 12.38 -4.13
C PHE A 176 -28.97 12.86 -4.78
N LYS A 177 -28.78 14.17 -4.97
CA LYS A 177 -27.56 14.80 -5.52
C LYS A 177 -27.13 14.19 -6.86
N GLY A 178 -28.10 14.02 -7.76
CA GLY A 178 -27.89 13.44 -9.09
C GLY A 178 -27.64 11.93 -9.13
N LYS A 179 -27.78 11.23 -7.99
CA LYS A 179 -27.59 9.77 -7.91
C LYS A 179 -28.92 9.02 -7.99
N SER A 180 -28.86 7.77 -8.45
CA SER A 180 -30.04 6.89 -8.51
C SER A 180 -30.61 6.63 -7.11
N PRO A 181 -31.89 6.98 -6.84
CA PRO A 181 -32.54 6.76 -5.54
C PRO A 181 -32.45 5.31 -5.07
N SER A 182 -32.70 4.36 -5.97
CA SER A 182 -32.65 2.92 -5.70
C SER A 182 -31.29 2.47 -5.17
N ARG A 183 -30.21 2.97 -5.79
CA ARG A 183 -28.83 2.61 -5.39
C ARG A 183 -28.47 3.20 -4.03
N CYS A 184 -28.83 4.45 -3.80
CA CYS A 184 -28.54 5.16 -2.56
C CYS A 184 -29.25 4.51 -1.36
N VAL A 185 -30.55 4.24 -1.50
CA VAL A 185 -31.33 3.56 -0.46
C VAL A 185 -30.82 2.15 -0.24
N HIS A 186 -30.51 1.38 -1.30
CA HIS A 186 -29.98 0.02 -1.13
C HIS A 186 -28.64 -0.04 -0.38
N ILE A 187 -27.69 0.83 -0.74
CA ILE A 187 -26.38 0.90 -0.08
C ILE A 187 -26.54 1.22 1.41
N LEU A 188 -27.47 2.13 1.73
CA LEU A 188 -27.77 2.51 3.10
C LEU A 188 -28.52 1.40 3.86
N TRP A 189 -29.47 0.72 3.22
CA TRP A 189 -30.23 -0.41 3.76
C TRP A 189 -29.32 -1.54 4.20
N VAL A 190 -28.34 -1.89 3.37
CA VAL A 190 -27.31 -2.88 3.69
C VAL A 190 -26.41 -2.40 4.83
N ASN A 191 -26.11 -1.10 4.88
CA ASN A 191 -25.29 -0.49 5.92
C ASN A 191 -25.93 -0.51 7.31
N LEU A 192 -27.25 -0.30 7.35
CA LEU A 192 -28.03 -0.28 8.58
C LEU A 192 -28.38 -1.70 9.07
N GLY A 193 -27.97 -2.74 8.33
CA GLY A 193 -28.22 -4.13 8.72
C GLY A 193 -29.63 -4.64 8.41
N TYR A 194 -30.52 -3.81 7.88
CA TYR A 194 -31.90 -4.18 7.56
C TYR A 194 -32.00 -5.32 6.53
N ALA A 195 -31.00 -5.45 5.63
CA ALA A 195 -30.95 -6.56 4.69
C ALA A 195 -30.80 -7.96 5.33
N LYS A 196 -30.32 -8.06 6.59
CA LYS A 196 -30.28 -9.31 7.35
C LYS A 196 -31.59 -9.56 8.08
N GLN A 197 -32.16 -8.52 8.69
CA GLN A 197 -33.45 -8.57 9.38
C GLN A 197 -34.60 -8.96 8.45
N ASP A 198 -34.64 -8.40 7.23
CA ASP A 198 -35.65 -8.74 6.23
C ASP A 198 -35.56 -10.22 5.81
N LYS A 199 -34.33 -10.78 5.73
CA LYS A 199 -34.10 -12.20 5.39
C LYS A 199 -34.47 -13.13 6.54
N GLU A 200 -34.21 -12.73 7.78
CA GLU A 200 -34.58 -13.49 8.98
C GLU A 200 -36.11 -13.47 9.17
N ALA A 201 -36.76 -12.33 8.99
CA ALA A 201 -38.21 -12.20 9.00
C ALA A 201 -38.90 -13.02 7.89
N GLN A 202 -38.32 -13.04 6.68
CA GLN A 202 -38.81 -13.89 5.59
C GLN A 202 -38.61 -15.38 5.89
N ARG A 203 -37.49 -15.78 6.50
CA ARG A 203 -37.27 -17.18 6.92
C ARG A 203 -38.21 -17.62 8.05
N SER A 204 -38.58 -16.73 8.96
CA SER A 204 -39.57 -17.05 10.01
C SER A 204 -41.00 -17.12 9.47
N LEU A 205 -41.32 -16.37 8.40
CA LEU A 205 -42.64 -16.41 7.75
C LEU A 205 -42.80 -17.63 6.83
N PHE A 206 -41.72 -18.10 6.20
CA PHE A 206 -41.70 -19.26 5.32
C PHE A 206 -40.96 -20.45 5.98
N GLY A 207 -41.35 -20.78 7.21
CA GLY A 207 -40.73 -21.81 8.06
C GLY A 207 -40.29 -23.07 7.31
N GLU A 208 -39.19 -23.64 7.81
CA GLU A 208 -38.58 -24.90 7.38
C GLU A 208 -39.61 -25.91 6.84
N ARG A 209 -39.44 -26.26 5.57
CA ARG A 209 -39.82 -27.55 5.00
C ARG A 209 -38.57 -28.21 4.47
#